data_AF-A0A7V3HLL6-F1
#
_entry.id   AF-A0A7V3HLL6-F1
#
_cell.length_a   1.000
_cell.length_b   1.000
_cell.length_c   1.000
_cell.angle_alpha   90.00
_cell.angle_beta   90.00
_cell.angle_gamma   90.00
#
_symmetry.space_group_name_H-M   'P 1'
#
loop_
_entity.id
_entity.type
_entity.pdbx_description
1 polymer ?
#
loop_
_entity_poly.entity_id
_entity_poly.type
_entity_poly.pdbx_seq_one_letter_code
_entity_poly.pdbx_strand_id
1 'polypeptide(L)'
;MEDSGSKAILVLVLNLVMPGVGGLLYTSWFRADKRVRIRALVQLTLFWAGVILAACNKYLYSLLIMVFGVWIWAIFDGLELYGSLVEKP
;
A
#
# COMPACT_ATOMS: atom_id res chain seq x y z
N MET A 1 -24.33 10.33 -0.20
CA MET A 1 -23.36 10.56 -1.29
C MET A 1 -21.97 10.99 -0.78
N GLU A 2 -21.76 11.20 0.53
CA GLU A 2 -20.50 11.68 1.13
C GLU A 2 -19.42 10.59 1.40
N ASP A 3 -19.72 9.32 1.14
CA ASP A 3 -18.97 8.23 1.78
C ASP A 3 -17.99 7.51 0.84
N SER A 4 -18.22 7.47 -0.47
CA SER A 4 -17.32 6.75 -1.41
C SER A 4 -16.03 7.53 -1.71
N GLY A 5 -16.11 8.85 -1.89
CA GLY A 5 -14.93 9.69 -2.16
C GLY A 5 -13.97 9.78 -0.97
N SER A 6 -14.51 9.98 0.23
CA SER A 6 -13.73 10.04 1.48
C SER A 6 -12.98 8.74 1.75
N LYS A 7 -13.61 7.59 1.49
CA LYS A 7 -12.97 6.27 1.66
C LYS A 7 -11.93 5.98 0.57
N ALA A 8 -12.12 6.47 -0.66
CA ALA A 8 -11.11 6.35 -1.72
C ALA A 8 -9.83 7.14 -1.38
N ILE A 9 -10.00 8.38 -0.88
CA ILE A 9 -8.88 9.19 -0.38
C ILE A 9 -8.20 8.50 0.80
N LEU A 10 -8.98 7.90 1.71
CA LEU A 10 -8.43 7.17 2.84
C LEU A 10 -7.55 5.98 2.40
N VAL A 11 -7.99 5.20 1.41
CA VAL A 11 -7.20 4.10 0.84
C VAL A 11 -5.88 4.60 0.27
N LEU A 12 -5.90 5.71 -0.46
CA LEU A 12 -4.70 6.34 -1.03
C LEU A 12 -3.73 6.81 0.07
N VAL A 13 -4.24 7.57 1.05
CA VAL A 13 -3.43 8.09 2.15
C VAL A 13 -2.83 6.96 2.98
N LEU A 14 -3.58 5.88 3.23
CA LEU A 14 -3.08 4.75 4.00
C LEU A 14 -2.01 3.95 3.25
N ASN A 15 -2.12 3.80 1.93
CA ASN A 15 -1.04 3.20 1.13
C ASN A 15 0.20 4.09 1.06
N LEU A 16 0.05 5.43 1.11
CA LEU A 16 1.16 6.37 1.14
C LEU A 16 1.91 6.34 2.48
N VAL A 17 1.16 6.34 3.59
CA VAL A 17 1.74 6.32 4.95
C VAL A 17 2.37 4.96 5.24
N MET A 18 1.71 3.88 4.83
CA MET A 18 2.12 2.52 5.14
C MET A 18 1.85 1.57 3.97
N PRO A 19 2.88 1.14 3.23
CA PRO A 19 2.74 0.25 2.09
C PRO A 19 1.89 -0.99 2.39
N GLY A 20 0.88 -1.22 1.57
CA GLY A 20 -0.02 -2.37 1.68
C GLY A 20 -1.23 -2.18 2.59
N VAL A 21 -1.27 -1.18 3.48
CA VAL A 21 -2.44 -0.99 4.37
C VAL A 21 -3.65 -0.50 3.60
N GLY A 22 -3.46 0.42 2.66
CA GLY A 22 -4.52 0.91 1.78
C GLY A 22 -5.15 -0.21 0.94
N GLY A 23 -4.31 -1.06 0.35
CA GLY A 23 -4.76 -2.22 -0.43
C GLY A 23 -5.55 -3.25 0.41
N LEU A 24 -5.12 -3.50 1.65
CA LEU A 24 -5.87 -4.37 2.57
C LEU A 24 -7.25 -3.79 2.89
N LEU A 25 -7.32 -2.50 3.23
CA LEU A 25 -8.58 -1.83 3.53
C LEU A 25 -9.52 -1.77 2.34
N TYR A 26 -8.99 -1.49 1.15
CA TYR A 26 -9.73 -1.57 -0.09
C TYR A 26 -10.40 -2.95 -0.24
N THR A 27 -9.64 -4.02 0.02
CA THR A 27 -10.19 -5.37 -0.11
C THR A 27 -11.20 -5.76 0.96
N SER A 28 -11.14 -5.13 2.14
CA SER A 28 -12.12 -5.37 3.20
C SER A 28 -13.42 -4.56 3.04
N TRP A 29 -13.35 -3.35 2.50
CA TRP A 29 -14.50 -2.44 2.48
C TRP A 29 -15.24 -2.41 1.14
N PHE A 30 -14.57 -2.71 0.03
CA PHE A 30 -15.14 -2.51 -1.30
C PHE A 30 -15.20 -3.76 -2.15
N ARG A 31 -14.06 -4.42 -2.37
CA ARG A 31 -13.98 -5.60 -3.24
C ARG A 31 -13.02 -6.63 -2.69
N ALA A 32 -13.51 -7.83 -2.43
CA ALA A 32 -12.68 -8.98 -2.07
C ALA A 32 -11.86 -9.52 -3.27
N ASP A 33 -10.99 -8.68 -3.84
CA ASP A 33 -10.06 -9.07 -4.89
C ASP A 33 -8.83 -9.72 -4.27
N LYS A 34 -8.67 -11.03 -4.51
CA LYS A 34 -7.53 -11.81 -4.01
C LYS A 34 -6.20 -11.27 -4.52
N ARG A 35 -6.12 -10.73 -5.73
CA ARG A 35 -4.86 -10.22 -6.30
C ARG A 35 -4.42 -8.94 -5.59
N VAL A 36 -5.33 -8.01 -5.35
CA VAL A 36 -5.03 -6.77 -4.59
C VAL A 36 -4.63 -7.12 -3.16
N ARG A 37 -5.32 -8.07 -2.53
CA ARG A 37 -4.97 -8.51 -1.17
C ARG A 37 -3.57 -9.11 -1.09
N ILE A 38 -3.18 -9.93 -2.06
CA ILE A 38 -1.83 -10.51 -2.13
C ILE A 38 -0.79 -9.42 -2.36
N ARG A 39 -1.00 -8.50 -3.32
CA ARG A 39 -0.10 -7.35 -3.55
C ARG A 39 0.12 -6.53 -2.28
N ALA A 40 -0.97 -6.21 -1.60
CA ALA A 40 -0.96 -5.46 -0.35
C ALA A 40 -0.18 -6.19 0.77
N LEU A 41 -0.37 -7.50 0.93
CA LEU A 41 0.41 -8.31 1.88
C LEU A 41 1.90 -8.35 1.53
N VAL A 42 2.23 -8.47 0.24
CA VAL A 42 3.62 -8.47 -0.23
C VAL A 42 4.29 -7.13 0.06
N GLN A 43 3.63 -6.01 -0.28
CA GLN A 43 4.13 -4.66 0.03
C GLN A 43 4.36 -4.48 1.52
N LEU A 44 3.40 -4.87 2.36
CA LEU A 44 3.51 -4.79 3.82
C LEU A 44 4.68 -5.62 4.35
N THR A 45 4.84 -6.85 3.85
CA THR A 45 5.90 -7.77 4.27
C THR A 45 7.28 -7.26 3.87
N LEU A 46 7.44 -6.80 2.62
CA LEU A 46 8.71 -6.26 2.13
C LEU A 46 9.10 -4.97 2.85
N PHE A 47 8.12 -4.12 3.16
CA PHE A 47 8.34 -2.90 3.94
C PHE A 47 8.89 -3.23 5.33
N TRP A 48 8.21 -4.10 6.09
CA TRP A 48 8.66 -4.50 7.43
C TRP A 48 9.97 -5.28 7.41
N ALA A 49 10.16 -6.18 6.45
CA ALA A 49 11.42 -6.89 6.27
C ALA A 49 12.57 -5.89 6.04
N GLY A 50 12.35 -4.88 5.19
CA GLY A 50 13.33 -3.81 4.94
C GLY A 50 13.63 -2.98 6.19
N VAL A 51 12.61 -2.61 6.97
CA VAL A 51 12.77 -1.85 8.22
C VAL A 51 13.54 -2.65 9.27
N ILE A 52 13.18 -3.92 9.50
CA ILE A 52 13.85 -4.79 10.49
C ILE A 52 15.30 -5.03 10.08
N LEU A 53 15.55 -5.37 8.81
CA LEU A 53 16.90 -5.60 8.32
C LEU A 53 17.75 -4.32 8.39
N ALA A 54 17.17 -3.15 8.10
CA ALA A 54 17.86 -1.87 8.22
C ALA A 54 18.28 -1.60 9.69
N ALA A 55 17.40 -1.92 10.65
CA ALA A 55 17.70 -1.80 12.07
C ALA A 55 18.82 -2.75 12.55
N CYS A 56 18.95 -3.95 11.97
CA CYS A 56 19.95 -4.95 12.36
C CYS A 56 21.36 -4.75 11.77
N ASN A 57 21.50 -3.84 10.81
CA ASN A 57 22.72 -3.15 10.35
C ASN A 57 23.98 -3.97 9.97
N LYS A 58 24.08 -4.26 8.65
CA LYS A 58 25.35 -4.26 7.87
C LYS A 58 25.19 -3.71 6.43
N TYR A 59 23.95 -3.52 5.95
CA TYR A 59 23.63 -3.09 4.57
C TYR A 59 22.57 -1.97 4.53
N LEU A 60 22.68 -0.99 5.44
CA LEU A 60 21.69 0.09 5.63
C LEU A 60 21.26 0.76 4.31
N TYR A 61 22.21 1.13 3.45
CA TYR A 61 21.92 1.82 2.20
C TYR A 61 21.15 0.96 1.20
N SER A 62 21.53 -0.32 1.03
CA SER A 62 20.85 -1.25 0.13
C SER A 62 19.40 -1.52 0.58
N LEU A 63 19.19 -1.56 1.89
CA LEU A 63 17.88 -1.81 2.50
C LEU A 63 16.98 -0.58 2.44
N LEU A 64 17.53 0.63 2.58
CA LEU A 64 16.80 1.88 2.36
C LEU A 64 16.28 1.99 0.92
N ILE A 65 17.07 1.57 -0.07
CA ILE A 65 16.63 1.53 -1.48
C ILE A 65 15.44 0.58 -1.65
N MET A 66 15.48 -0.59 -1.01
CA MET A 66 14.37 -1.55 -1.05
C MET A 66 13.10 -0.98 -0.41
N VAL A 67 13.20 -0.34 0.75
CA VAL A 67 12.07 0.31 1.44
C VAL A 67 11.49 1.44 0.57
N PHE A 68 12.34 2.26 -0.04
CA PHE A 68 11.91 3.32 -0.96
C PHE A 68 11.21 2.75 -2.21
N GLY A 69 11.72 1.66 -2.79
CA GLY A 69 11.09 1.00 -3.93
C GLY A 69 9.69 0.48 -3.60
N VAL A 70 9.51 -0.09 -2.40
CA VAL A 70 8.20 -0.55 -1.91
C VAL A 70 7.26 0.65 -1.69
N TRP A 71 7.77 1.79 -1.23
CA TRP A 71 7.01 3.04 -1.11
C TRP A 71 6.51 3.55 -2.45
N ILE A 72 7.38 3.62 -3.45
CA ILE A 72 7.00 4.04 -4.82
C ILE A 72 5.93 3.09 -5.37
N TRP A 73 6.11 1.77 -5.20
CA TRP A 73 5.12 0.79 -5.62
C TRP A 73 3.77 0.99 -4.92
N ALA A 74 3.77 1.24 -3.61
CA ALA A 74 2.54 1.49 -2.85
C ALA A 74 1.79 2.75 -3.30
N ILE A 75 2.50 3.78 -3.75
CA ILE A 75 1.91 5.00 -4.33
C ILE A 75 1.19 4.65 -5.64
N PHE A 76 1.84 3.92 -6.55
CA PHE A 76 1.22 3.51 -7.81
C PHE A 76 -0.01 2.64 -7.59
N ASP A 77 0.08 1.65 -6.69
CA ASP A 77 -1.04 0.76 -6.35
C ASP A 77 -2.16 1.56 -5.66
N GLY A 78 -1.84 2.52 -4.79
CA GLY A 78 -2.81 3.42 -4.15
C GLY A 78 -3.56 4.30 -5.15
N LEU A 79 -2.87 4.84 -6.17
CA LEU A 79 -3.48 5.61 -7.25
C LEU A 79 -4.38 4.76 -8.14
N GLU A 80 -3.97 3.53 -8.47
CA GLU A 80 -4.79 2.56 -9.23
C GLU A 80 -6.09 2.24 -8.47
N LEU A 81 -5.98 1.97 -7.16
CA LEU A 81 -7.13 1.69 -6.30
C LEU A 81 -8.05 2.90 -6.15
N TYR A 82 -7.50 4.10 -5.98
CA TYR A 82 -8.26 5.34 -5.94
C TYR A 82 -9.05 5.55 -7.24
N GLY A 83 -8.39 5.45 -8.40
CA GLY A 83 -9.03 5.58 -9.70
C GLY A 83 -10.17 4.58 -9.88
N SER A 84 -9.97 3.34 -9.44
CA SER A 84 -11.00 2.29 -9.53
C SER A 84 -12.27 2.57 -8.72
N LEU A 85 -12.15 3.30 -7.60
CA LEU A 85 -13.27 3.70 -6.74
C LEU A 85 -13.96 4.98 -7.23
N VAL A 86 -13.22 5.88 -7.88
CA VAL A 86 -13.77 7.13 -8.42
C VAL A 86 -14.54 6.89 -9.72
N GLU A 87 -14.03 6.01 -10.59
CA GLU A 87 -14.68 5.68 -11.87
C GLU A 87 -15.91 4.76 -11.72
N LYS A 88 -16.00 4.00 -10.62
CA LYS A 88 -17.12 3.11 -10.31
C LYS A 88 -17.57 3.32 -8.85
N PRO A 89 -18.36 4.38 -8.59
CA PRO A 89 -18.81 4.71 -7.24
C PRO A 89 -19.72 3.65 -6.60
#